data_AF-A0A7X7MB92-F1
#
_entry.id   AF-A0A7X7MB92-F1
#
_cell.length_a   1.000
_cell.length_b   1.000
_cell.length_c   1.000
_cell.angle_alpha   90.00
_cell.angle_beta   90.00
_cell.angle_gamma   90.00
#
_symmetry.space_group_name_H-M   'P 1'
#
loop_
_entity.id
_entity.type
_entity.pdbx_description
1 polymer ?
#
loop_
_entity_poly.entity_id
_entity_poly.type
_entity_poly.pdbx_seq_one_letter_code
_entity_poly.pdbx_strand_id
1 'polypeptide(L)'
;MANFTFTPADWVPYKDFDPRLLARLRALDASTYEQREKHHHPDFRIKVLEGFGGVTTADRFVHIKASDDLDQKFVMICGNPNPHSYMPLAELINTFKVNCRNLYVFTMDEWADEAGNI
;
A
#
# COMPACT_ATOMS: atom_id res chain seq x y z
N MET A 1 2.60 -16.49 -26.85
CA MET A 1 1.48 -16.30 -25.92
C MET A 1 0.19 -16.39 -26.72
N ALA A 2 -0.82 -17.12 -26.26
CA ALA A 2 -2.12 -17.19 -26.94
C ALA A 2 -2.85 -15.85 -26.88
N ASN A 3 -3.68 -15.54 -27.88
CA ASN A 3 -4.52 -14.34 -27.86
C ASN A 3 -5.56 -14.45 -26.72
N PHE A 4 -5.38 -13.65 -25.66
CA PHE A 4 -6.37 -13.55 -24.58
C PHE A 4 -7.60 -12.78 -25.09
N THR A 5 -8.70 -13.51 -25.29
CA THR A 5 -10.01 -12.98 -25.62
C THR A 5 -10.93 -13.19 -24.42
N PHE A 6 -11.71 -12.17 -24.05
CA PHE A 6 -12.57 -12.19 -22.87
C PHE A 6 -13.89 -11.50 -23.18
N THR A 7 -14.99 -12.20 -22.96
CA THR A 7 -16.35 -11.65 -23.02
C THR A 7 -16.84 -11.46 -21.58
N PRO A 8 -17.08 -10.21 -21.12
CA PRO A 8 -17.62 -9.97 -19.79
C PRO A 8 -18.98 -10.64 -19.58
N ALA A 9 -19.31 -10.98 -18.34
CA ALA A 9 -20.62 -11.51 -17.99
C ALA A 9 -21.74 -10.47 -18.24
N ASP A 10 -22.97 -10.94 -18.47
CA ASP A 10 -24.05 -10.07 -18.93
C ASP A 10 -24.48 -8.97 -17.96
N TRP A 11 -24.27 -9.18 -16.67
CA TRP A 11 -24.62 -8.25 -15.61
C TRP A 11 -23.54 -7.15 -15.40
N VAL A 12 -22.40 -7.24 -16.08
CA VAL A 12 -21.36 -6.21 -16.01
C VAL A 12 -21.87 -4.97 -16.77
N PRO A 13 -21.95 -3.80 -16.13
CA PRO A 13 -22.51 -2.59 -16.74
C PRO A 13 -21.61 -2.01 -17.85
N TYR A 14 -20.32 -2.36 -17.85
CA TYR A 14 -19.35 -1.93 -18.86
C TYR A 14 -18.90 -3.13 -19.70
N LYS A 15 -19.39 -3.20 -20.94
CA LYS A 15 -19.13 -4.31 -21.89
C LYS A 15 -18.18 -3.91 -23.02
N ASP A 16 -17.67 -2.68 -23.00
CA ASP A 16 -16.87 -2.13 -24.09
C ASP A 16 -15.49 -2.79 -24.13
N PHE A 17 -15.41 -3.88 -24.88
CA PHE A 17 -14.16 -4.48 -25.28
C PHE A 17 -13.55 -3.63 -26.39
N ASP A 18 -12.75 -2.62 -26.04
CA ASP A 18 -11.93 -1.86 -26.99
C ASP A 18 -10.52 -2.49 -27.09
N PRO A 19 -10.21 -3.22 -28.17
CA PRO A 19 -8.90 -3.87 -28.32
C PRO A 19 -7.74 -2.88 -28.33
N ARG A 20 -7.97 -1.63 -28.78
CA ARG A 20 -6.93 -0.59 -28.84
C ARG A 20 -6.61 -0.06 -27.44
N LEU A 21 -7.65 0.18 -26.63
CA LEU A 21 -7.47 0.55 -25.22
C LEU A 21 -6.71 -0.56 -24.47
N LEU A 22 -7.11 -1.82 -24.64
CA LEU A 22 -6.45 -2.95 -24.01
C LEU A 22 -4.99 -3.09 -24.45
N ALA A 23 -4.70 -2.94 -25.74
CA ALA A 23 -3.32 -2.96 -26.24
C ALA A 23 -2.48 -1.82 -25.64
N ARG A 24 -3.05 -0.61 -25.54
CA ARG A 24 -2.40 0.53 -24.88
C ARG A 24 -2.12 0.26 -23.41
N LEU A 25 -3.10 -0.21 -22.64
CA LEU A 25 -2.95 -0.49 -21.21
C LEU A 25 -1.91 -1.59 -20.95
N ARG A 26 -1.86 -2.63 -21.79
CA ARG A 26 -0.87 -3.72 -21.68
C ARG A 26 0.55 -3.29 -22.01
N ALA A 27 0.71 -2.24 -22.81
CA ALA A 27 2.02 -1.68 -23.13
C ALA A 27 2.54 -0.72 -22.05
N LEU A 28 1.71 -0.36 -21.06
CA LEU A 28 2.15 0.46 -19.93
C LEU A 28 3.11 -0.35 -19.06
N ASP A 29 4.14 0.32 -18.57
CA ASP A 29 5.16 -0.23 -17.70
C ASP A 29 5.40 0.68 -16.49
N ALA A 30 6.32 0.28 -15.61
CA ALA A 30 6.73 1.06 -14.45
C ALA A 30 7.10 2.50 -14.83
N SER A 31 7.87 2.69 -15.91
CA SER A 31 8.32 4.01 -16.35
C SER A 31 7.16 4.93 -16.74
N THR A 32 6.03 4.36 -17.16
CA THR A 32 4.83 5.12 -17.48
C THR A 32 4.19 5.72 -16.23
N TYR A 33 4.13 4.96 -15.13
CA TYR A 33 3.51 5.40 -13.88
C TYR A 33 4.45 6.19 -12.98
N GLU A 34 5.76 5.98 -13.07
CA GLU A 34 6.76 6.71 -12.28
C GLU A 34 6.99 8.15 -12.80
N GLN A 35 6.43 8.49 -13.96
CA GLN A 35 6.41 9.86 -14.47
C GLN A 35 5.41 10.72 -13.70
N ARG A 36 5.84 11.92 -13.30
CA ARG A 36 4.94 12.91 -12.69
C ARG A 36 4.11 13.61 -13.76
N GLU A 37 2.82 13.77 -13.51
CA GLU A 37 1.99 14.68 -14.28
C GLU A 37 2.27 16.13 -13.92
N LYS A 38 2.00 17.05 -14.86
CA LYS A 38 2.22 18.49 -14.69
C LYS A 38 1.52 19.07 -13.46
N HIS A 39 0.41 18.47 -13.06
CA HIS A 39 -0.40 18.92 -11.94
C HIS A 39 0.04 18.34 -10.58
N HIS A 40 0.97 17.38 -10.55
CA HIS A 40 1.51 16.82 -9.31
C HIS A 40 2.48 17.80 -8.63
N HIS A 41 2.45 17.84 -7.29
CA HIS A 41 3.40 18.61 -6.48
C HIS A 41 4.87 18.25 -6.80
N PRO A 42 5.83 19.20 -6.76
CA PRO A 42 7.27 18.97 -7.01
C PRO A 42 7.88 17.76 -6.29
N ASP A 43 7.47 17.55 -5.04
CA ASP A 43 8.00 16.48 -4.19
C ASP A 43 7.23 15.16 -4.29
N PHE A 44 6.15 15.12 -5.05
CA PHE A 44 5.35 13.90 -5.22
C PHE A 44 6.12 12.87 -6.05
N ARG A 45 6.38 11.70 -5.49
CA ARG A 45 7.15 10.62 -6.14
C ARG A 45 6.31 9.36 -6.17
N ILE A 46 6.25 8.73 -7.34
CA ILE A 46 5.65 7.42 -7.55
C ILE A 46 6.79 6.44 -7.75
N LYS A 47 6.68 5.26 -7.13
CA LYS A 47 7.60 4.13 -7.37
C LYS A 47 6.78 2.87 -7.59
N VAL A 48 7.02 2.17 -8.69
CA VAL A 48 6.40 0.89 -8.99
C VAL A 48 7.34 -0.21 -8.54
N LEU A 49 6.85 -1.08 -7.66
CA LEU A 49 7.66 -2.10 -7.00
C LEU A 49 6.97 -3.46 -7.08
N GLU A 50 7.73 -4.47 -7.48
CA GLU A 50 7.41 -5.84 -7.09
C GLU A 50 7.61 -6.00 -5.57
N GLY A 51 6.71 -6.70 -4.90
CA GLY A 51 6.83 -6.95 -3.45
C GLY A 51 6.65 -5.71 -2.57
N PHE A 52 5.85 -4.72 -3.01
CA PHE A 52 5.53 -3.50 -2.25
C PHE A 52 5.26 -3.73 -0.75
N GLY A 53 4.54 -4.81 -0.41
CA GLY A 53 4.27 -5.19 0.98
C GLY A 53 5.54 -5.30 1.83
N GLY A 54 6.56 -6.03 1.37
CA GLY A 54 7.83 -6.19 2.09
C GLY A 54 8.60 -4.88 2.24
N VAL A 55 8.59 -4.04 1.19
CA VAL A 55 9.24 -2.72 1.24
C VAL A 55 8.58 -1.81 2.26
N THR A 56 7.24 -1.75 2.29
CA THR A 56 6.52 -0.94 3.30
C THR A 56 6.69 -1.44 4.73
N THR A 57 6.77 -2.77 4.93
CA THR A 57 7.05 -3.34 6.24
C THR A 57 8.45 -2.95 6.73
N ALA A 58 9.47 -3.07 5.87
CA ALA A 58 10.83 -2.68 6.20
C ALA A 58 10.93 -1.17 6.50
N ASP A 59 10.30 -0.33 5.68
CA ASP A 59 10.28 1.12 5.86
C ASP A 59 9.67 1.51 7.23
N ARG A 60 8.49 0.96 7.57
CA ARG A 60 7.86 1.18 8.88
C ARG A 60 8.75 0.73 10.02
N PHE A 61 9.31 -0.47 9.93
CA PHE A 61 10.17 -1.01 10.99
C PHE A 61 11.39 -0.12 11.24
N VAL A 62 12.05 0.37 10.18
CA VAL A 62 13.21 1.28 10.31
C VAL A 62 12.84 2.55 11.06
N HIS A 63 11.67 3.15 10.76
CA HIS A 63 11.24 4.36 11.46
C HIS A 63 10.83 4.08 12.92
N ILE A 64 10.15 2.97 13.19
CA ILE A 64 9.80 2.54 14.54
C ILE A 64 11.09 2.29 15.36
N LYS A 65 12.06 1.58 14.79
CA LYS A 65 13.35 1.34 15.44
C LYS A 65 14.13 2.63 15.66
N ALA A 66 14.15 3.53 14.68
CA ALA A 66 14.80 4.84 14.83
C ALA A 66 14.12 5.70 15.91
N SER A 67 12.82 5.52 16.17
CA SER A 67 12.11 6.22 17.25
C SER A 67 12.62 5.79 18.64
N ASP A 68 13.02 4.54 18.78
CA ASP A 68 13.62 3.99 19.99
C ASP A 68 15.10 4.38 20.11
N ASP A 69 15.89 4.08 19.08
CA ASP A 69 17.35 4.27 19.06
C ASP A 69 17.77 5.74 19.21
N LEU A 70 16.98 6.66 18.64
CA LEU A 70 17.29 8.10 18.62
C LEU A 70 16.41 8.92 19.57
N ASP A 71 15.59 8.25 20.39
CA ASP A 71 14.64 8.86 21.31
C ASP A 71 13.77 9.96 20.69
N GLN A 72 13.26 9.70 19.48
CA GLN A 72 12.48 10.66 18.70
C GLN A 72 11.04 10.18 18.49
N LYS A 73 10.08 11.11 18.50
CA LYS A 73 8.68 10.80 18.24
C LYS A 73 8.47 10.27 16.82
N PHE A 74 7.78 9.15 16.68
CA PHE A 74 7.28 8.66 15.40
C PHE A 74 5.75 8.51 15.45
N VAL A 75 5.06 9.19 14.53
CA VAL A 75 3.61 9.13 14.38
C VAL A 75 3.30 8.45 13.05
N MET A 76 2.44 7.44 13.07
CA MET A 76 2.01 6.75 11.86
C MET A 76 0.51 6.48 11.84
N ILE A 77 -0.04 6.44 10.63
CA ILE A 77 -1.41 6.03 10.37
C ILE A 77 -1.39 4.63 9.75
N CYS A 78 -2.13 3.70 10.34
CA CYS A 78 -2.37 2.37 9.83
C CYS A 78 -3.69 2.36 9.07
N GLY A 79 -3.68 1.96 7.80
CA GLY A 79 -4.92 1.69 7.06
C GLY A 79 -5.60 0.41 7.53
N ASN A 80 -6.64 0.02 6.81
CA ASN A 80 -7.43 -1.19 7.00
C ASN A 80 -6.61 -2.43 7.44
N PRO A 81 -7.23 -3.40 8.12
CA PRO A 81 -6.56 -4.62 8.56
C PRO A 81 -5.79 -5.30 7.41
N ASN A 82 -4.46 -5.27 7.50
CA ASN A 82 -3.55 -5.92 6.56
C ASN A 82 -2.66 -6.90 7.33
N PRO A 83 -3.19 -8.09 7.68
CA PRO A 83 -2.48 -9.04 8.54
C PRO A 83 -1.12 -9.45 7.96
N HIS A 84 -1.02 -9.55 6.63
CA HIS A 84 0.23 -9.89 5.94
C HIS A 84 1.33 -8.84 6.07
N SER A 85 1.01 -7.60 6.46
CA SER A 85 2.01 -6.56 6.74
C SER A 85 2.21 -6.32 8.25
N TYR A 86 1.13 -6.35 9.05
CA TYR A 86 1.18 -6.00 10.46
C TYR A 86 1.74 -7.14 11.33
N MET A 87 1.43 -8.41 11.04
CA MET A 87 1.98 -9.52 11.82
C MET A 87 3.51 -9.63 11.68
N PRO A 88 4.10 -9.58 10.47
CA PRO A 88 5.55 -9.56 10.34
C PRO A 88 6.19 -8.32 10.98
N LEU A 89 5.53 -7.16 10.92
CA LEU A 89 6.03 -5.94 11.56
C LEU A 89 6.08 -6.09 13.09
N ALA A 90 5.03 -6.64 13.71
CA ALA A 90 5.00 -6.92 15.14
C ALA A 90 6.08 -7.94 15.55
N GLU A 91 6.30 -8.97 14.73
CA GLU A 91 7.35 -9.96 14.98
C GLU A 91 8.75 -9.34 14.93
N LEU A 92 9.00 -8.41 13.98
CA LEU A 92 10.24 -7.66 13.93
C LEU A 92 10.42 -6.78 15.18
N ILE A 93 9.39 -6.05 15.60
CA ILE A 93 9.44 -5.24 16.83
C ILE A 93 9.83 -6.09 18.04
N ASN A 94 9.19 -7.26 18.19
CA ASN A 94 9.45 -8.19 19.28
C ASN A 94 10.87 -8.80 19.21
N THR A 95 11.27 -9.27 18.02
CA THR A 95 12.58 -9.89 17.80
C THR A 95 13.72 -8.94 18.13
N PHE A 96 13.61 -7.68 17.69
CA PHE A 96 14.61 -6.65 17.93
C PHE A 96 14.44 -5.91 19.25
N LYS A 97 13.42 -6.29 20.05
CA LYS A 97 13.11 -5.71 21.37
C LYS A 97 12.98 -4.19 21.33
N VAL A 98 12.34 -3.66 20.29
CA VAL A 98 12.16 -2.22 20.10
C VAL A 98 11.18 -1.68 21.13
N ASN A 99 11.60 -0.68 21.90
CA ASN A 99 10.74 0.00 22.86
C ASN A 99 9.86 1.05 22.15
N CYS A 100 8.56 0.77 22.08
CA CYS A 100 7.57 1.62 21.43
C CYS A 100 7.17 2.89 22.21
N ARG A 101 7.91 3.33 23.24
CA ARG A 101 7.59 4.53 24.05
C ARG A 101 7.38 5.81 23.22
N ASN A 102 8.02 5.90 22.05
CA ASN A 102 7.97 7.05 21.15
C ASN A 102 7.07 6.83 19.93
N LEU A 103 6.40 5.68 19.84
CA LEU A 103 5.52 5.31 18.74
C LEU A 103 4.07 5.69 19.05
N TYR A 104 3.45 6.45 18.15
CA TYR A 104 2.05 6.84 18.22
C TYR A 104 1.33 6.37 16.95
N VAL A 105 0.34 5.49 17.10
CA VAL A 105 -0.37 4.86 15.98
C VAL A 105 -1.83 5.31 15.97
N PHE A 106 -2.32 5.68 14.79
CA PHE A 106 -3.73 5.97 14.54
C PHE A 106 -4.25 5.01 13.47
N THR A 107 -5.42 4.40 13.66
CA THR A 107 -6.09 3.63 12.60
C THR A 107 -6.90 4.58 11.71
N MET A 108 -6.81 4.41 10.39
CA MET A 108 -7.43 5.31 9.40
C MET A 108 -8.94 5.10 9.29
N ASP A 109 -9.35 3.84 9.40
CA ASP A 109 -10.72 3.38 9.35
C ASP A 109 -10.91 2.29 10.40
N GLU A 110 -12.13 2.19 10.92
CA GLU A 110 -12.55 1.07 11.74
C GLU A 110 -14.03 0.80 11.48
N TRP A 111 -14.41 -0.47 11.55
CA TRP A 111 -15.76 -0.92 11.25
C TRP A 111 -16.57 -0.91 12.53
N ALA A 112 -17.35 0.15 12.74
CA ALA A 112 -18.36 0.14 13.78
C ALA A 112 -19.61 -0.58 13.29
N ASP A 113 -20.04 -1.62 13.99
CA ASP A 113 -21.35 -2.23 13.72
C ASP A 113 -22.50 -1.42 14.32
N GLU A 114 -23.74 -1.76 13.96
CA GLU A 114 -24.95 -1.08 14.43
C GLU A 114 -25.19 -1.21 15.95
N ALA A 115 -24.49 -2.13 16.62
CA ALA A 115 -24.52 -2.31 18.06
C ALA A 115 -23.40 -1.53 18.78
N GLY A 116 -22.54 -0.83 18.03
CA GLY A 116 -21.43 -0.06 18.56
C GLY A 116 -20.20 -0.90 18.91
N ASN A 117 -20.11 -2.12 18.38
CA ASN A 117 -18.86 -2.89 18.44
C ASN A 117 -17.87 -2.31 17.43
N ILE A 118 -16.62 -2.25 17.85
CA ILE A 118 -15.45 -1.81 17.10
C ILE A 118 -14.50 -3.00 16.99
#